data_AF-A0A061IG16-F1
#
_entry.id   AF-A0A061IG16-F1
#
_cell.length_a   1.000
_cell.length_b   1.000
_cell.length_c   1.000
_cell.angle_alpha   90.00
_cell.angle_beta   90.00
_cell.angle_gamma   90.00
#
_symmetry.space_group_name_H-M   'P 1'
#
loop_
_entity.id
_entity.type
_entity.pdbx_description
1 polymer ?
#
loop_
_entity_poly.entity_id
_entity_poly.type
_entity_poly.pdbx_seq_one_letter_code
_entity_poly.pdbx_strand_id
1 'polypeptide(L)'
;MLTSLEIWSDENKIETNGDADEVLQRFLVWKQNQPSERVKVITYLLLYKDYPDYMGATYHGMACNPKFTAGIALFCGAIVK
;
A
#
# COMPACT_ATOMS: atom_id res chain seq x y z
N MET A 1 16.92 0.68 -0.87
CA MET A 1 17.17 1.96 -0.17
C MET A 1 15.83 2.68 -0.04
N LEU A 2 15.46 3.15 1.15
CA LEU A 2 14.24 3.94 1.33
C LEU A 2 14.48 5.36 0.86
N THR A 3 13.74 5.84 -0.14
CA THR A 3 13.94 7.16 -0.76
C THR A 3 12.94 8.21 -0.29
N SER A 4 11.78 7.80 0.22
CA SER A 4 10.75 8.70 0.74
C SER A 4 9.83 7.97 1.71
N LEU A 5 9.17 8.72 2.58
CA LEU A 5 8.15 8.25 3.52
C LEU A 5 7.03 9.29 3.60
N GLU A 6 5.79 8.84 3.66
CA GLU A 6 4.60 9.69 3.85
C GLU A 6 3.73 9.09 4.94
N ILE A 7 3.13 9.96 5.77
CA ILE A 7 2.23 9.58 6.87
C ILE A 7 0.90 10.29 6.65
N TRP A 8 -0.19 9.53 6.68
CA TRP A 8 -1.56 10.03 6.58
C TRP A 8 -2.11 10.27 7.99
N SER A 9 -1.69 11.37 8.63
CA SER A 9 -2.04 11.69 10.03
C SER A 9 -3.48 12.15 10.22
N ASP A 10 -4.02 12.87 9.24
CA ASP A 10 -5.32 13.51 9.38
C ASP A 10 -6.44 12.56 8.95
N GLU A 11 -6.28 11.98 7.75
CA GLU A 11 -7.21 11.02 7.16
C GLU A 11 -6.51 10.17 6.09
N ASN A 12 -7.08 8.99 5.84
CA ASN A 12 -6.62 8.12 4.76
C ASN A 12 -6.91 8.75 3.40
N LYS A 13 -5.92 8.72 2.49
CA LYS A 13 -6.09 9.27 1.13
C LYS A 13 -6.87 8.36 0.18
N ILE A 14 -7.12 7.12 0.62
CA ILE A 14 -7.95 6.12 -0.07
C ILE A 14 -8.81 5.39 0.96
N GLU A 15 -9.88 4.75 0.49
CA GLU A 15 -10.61 3.79 1.32
C GLU A 15 -9.77 2.52 1.55
N THR A 16 -9.55 2.17 2.82
CA THR A 16 -8.73 1.03 3.26
C THR A 16 -9.53 -0.19 3.68
N ASN A 17 -10.86 -0.16 3.49
CA ASN A 17 -11.75 -1.30 3.74
C ASN A 17 -11.71 -2.29 2.56
N GLY A 18 -12.13 -3.54 2.82
CA GLY A 18 -12.16 -4.60 1.82
C GLY A 18 -10.97 -5.56 1.93
N ASP A 19 -10.81 -6.40 0.92
CA ASP A 19 -9.70 -7.34 0.84
C ASP A 19 -8.37 -6.67 0.42
N ALA A 20 -7.30 -7.46 0.39
CA ALA A 20 -5.98 -6.99 0.05
C ALA A 20 -5.89 -6.40 -1.36
N ASP A 21 -6.56 -7.04 -2.32
CA ASP A 21 -6.43 -6.75 -3.74
C ASP A 21 -7.25 -5.51 -4.11
N GLU A 22 -8.42 -5.33 -3.51
CA GLU A 22 -9.23 -4.12 -3.63
C GLU A 22 -8.48 -2.89 -3.13
N VAL A 23 -7.87 -2.99 -1.94
CA VAL A 23 -7.10 -1.88 -1.37
C VAL A 23 -5.84 -1.61 -2.21
N LEU A 24 -5.16 -2.66 -2.71
CA LEU A 24 -4.03 -2.52 -3.62
C LEU A 24 -4.41 -1.79 -4.92
N GLN A 25 -5.58 -2.11 -5.50
CA GLN A 25 -6.07 -1.44 -6.71
C GLN A 25 -6.32 0.05 -6.47
N ARG A 26 -7.00 0.41 -5.37
CA ARG A 26 -7.24 1.82 -5.00
C ARG A 26 -5.93 2.56 -4.74
N PHE A 27 -4.98 1.90 -4.05
CA PHE A 27 -3.66 2.45 -3.78
C PHE A 27 -2.87 2.71 -5.07
N LEU A 28 -2.95 1.79 -6.05
CA LEU A 28 -2.30 1.99 -7.33
C LEU A 28 -2.86 3.22 -8.07
N VAL A 29 -4.18 3.38 -8.09
CA VAL A 29 -4.83 4.55 -8.71
C VAL A 29 -4.40 5.84 -8.02
N TRP A 30 -4.42 5.88 -6.69
CA TRP A 30 -3.95 7.03 -5.92
C TRP A 30 -2.49 7.37 -6.24
N LYS A 31 -1.63 6.36 -6.30
CA LYS A 31 -0.21 6.53 -6.62
C LYS A 31 -0.02 7.09 -8.04
N GLN A 32 -0.78 6.63 -9.01
CA GLN A 32 -0.68 7.11 -10.40
C GLN A 32 -1.08 8.59 -10.56
N ASN A 33 -1.83 9.14 -9.60
CA ASN A 33 -2.16 10.57 -9.53
C ASN A 33 -1.07 11.42 -8.83
N GLN A 34 0.00 10.80 -8.32
CA GLN A 34 1.13 11.49 -7.69
C GLN A 34 2.14 12.01 -8.74
N PRO A 35 3.05 12.94 -8.37
CA PRO A 35 4.11 13.40 -9.26
C PRO A 35 4.91 12.24 -9.89
N SER A 36 5.34 12.42 -11.14
CA SER A 36 5.91 11.37 -11.99
C SER A 36 7.13 10.65 -11.39
N GLU A 37 7.90 11.31 -10.53
CA GLU A 37 9.03 10.71 -9.82
C GLU A 37 8.59 9.65 -8.79
N ARG A 38 7.48 9.90 -8.08
CA ARG A 38 6.93 8.96 -7.09
C ARG A 38 6.29 7.73 -7.74
N VAL A 39 5.81 7.86 -8.98
CA VAL A 39 5.23 6.74 -9.73
C VAL A 39 6.28 5.67 -10.08
N LYS A 40 7.54 6.09 -10.35
CA LYS A 40 8.60 5.19 -10.83
C LYS A 40 9.20 4.28 -9.76
N VAL A 41 9.20 4.70 -8.51
CA VAL A 41 9.76 3.92 -7.39
C VAL A 41 8.76 2.90 -6.89
N ILE A 42 9.21 1.74 -6.38
CA ILE A 42 8.31 0.78 -5.71
C ILE A 42 7.82 1.41 -4.40
N THR A 43 6.50 1.40 -4.19
CA THR A 43 5.88 2.02 -3.02
C THR A 43 5.01 1.00 -2.29
N TYR A 44 5.15 0.95 -0.98
CA TYR A 44 4.33 0.12 -0.11
C TYR A 44 3.42 1.00 0.75
N LEU A 45 2.15 0.62 0.85
CA LEU A 45 1.23 1.16 1.86
C LEU A 45 1.25 0.25 3.08
N LEU A 46 1.60 0.79 4.24
CA LEU A 46 1.55 0.08 5.51
C LEU A 46 0.22 0.38 6.20
N LEU A 47 -0.57 -0.65 6.45
CA LEU A 47 -1.90 -0.55 7.03
C LEU A 47 -1.95 -1.27 8.37
N TYR A 48 -2.72 -0.74 9.31
CA TYR A 48 -2.99 -1.40 10.58
C TYR A 48 -4.32 -2.15 10.48
N LYS A 49 -4.36 -3.40 10.96
CA LYS A 49 -5.58 -4.19 11.12
C LYS A 49 -5.47 -5.04 12.39
N ASP A 50 -6.54 -5.08 13.19
CA ASP A 50 -6.52 -5.81 14.47
C ASP A 50 -6.42 -7.32 14.27
N TYR A 51 -7.14 -7.85 13.28
CA TYR A 51 -7.19 -9.28 12.94
C TYR A 51 -7.07 -9.49 11.42
N PRO A 52 -5.84 -9.39 10.87
CA PRO A 52 -5.61 -9.63 9.45
C PRO A 52 -5.58 -11.12 9.15
N ASP A 53 -6.34 -11.51 8.13
CA ASP A 53 -6.42 -12.82 7.50
C ASP A 53 -5.37 -13.02 6.38
N TYR A 54 -4.65 -11.95 6.03
CA TYR A 54 -3.55 -11.92 5.07
C TYR A 54 -2.50 -10.89 5.49
N MET A 55 -1.26 -11.00 4.98
CA MET A 55 -0.16 -10.09 5.35
C MET A 55 0.00 -8.90 4.38
N GLY A 56 -0.64 -8.94 3.22
CA GLY A 56 -0.56 -7.90 2.21
C GLY A 56 -0.89 -8.41 0.81
N ALA A 57 -0.70 -7.55 -0.19
CA ALA A 57 -0.87 -7.88 -1.61
C ALA A 57 0.11 -7.08 -2.48
N THR A 58 0.51 -7.67 -3.60
CA THR A 58 1.39 -7.04 -4.60
C THR A 58 1.05 -7.54 -6.01
N TYR A 59 1.40 -6.78 -7.04
CA TYR A 59 1.35 -7.25 -8.42
C TYR A 59 2.53 -8.20 -8.70
N HIS A 60 2.25 -9.51 -8.75
CA HIS A 60 3.26 -10.54 -8.96
C HIS A 60 4.02 -10.34 -10.28
N GLY A 61 5.36 -10.41 -10.23
CA GLY A 61 6.22 -10.26 -11.41
C GLY A 61 6.35 -8.83 -11.97
N MET A 62 5.79 -7.82 -11.31
CA MET A 62 5.68 -6.46 -11.85
C MET A 62 6.60 -5.41 -11.22
N ALA A 63 7.59 -5.82 -10.42
CA ALA A 63 8.46 -4.91 -9.66
C ALA A 63 9.15 -3.82 -10.52
N CYS A 64 9.50 -4.14 -11.77
CA CYS A 64 10.16 -3.21 -12.70
C CYS A 64 9.18 -2.50 -13.66
N ASN A 65 7.88 -2.78 -13.57
CA ASN A 65 6.88 -2.14 -14.42
C ASN A 65 6.31 -0.90 -13.70
N PRO A 66 6.65 0.33 -14.13
CA PRO A 66 6.26 1.55 -13.42
C PRO A 66 4.74 1.75 -13.30
N LYS A 67 3.93 1.01 -14.08
CA LYS A 67 2.47 1.02 -13.97
C LYS A 67 1.93 0.23 -12.78
N PHE A 68 2.74 -0.62 -12.15
CA PHE A 68 2.34 -1.60 -11.12
C PHE A 68 3.34 -1.68 -9.95
N THR A 69 4.13 -0.63 -9.74
CA THR A 69 5.13 -0.50 -8.66
C THR A 69 4.47 -0.25 -7.29
N ALA A 70 3.39 -0.95 -6.96
CA ALA A 70 2.63 -0.78 -5.73
C ALA A 70 2.51 -2.10 -4.97
N GLY A 71 2.55 -2.02 -3.64
CA GLY A 71 2.24 -3.11 -2.74
C GLY A 71 1.55 -2.58 -1.50
N ILE A 72 0.88 -3.46 -0.78
CA ILE A 72 0.36 -3.18 0.56
C ILE A 72 0.90 -4.22 1.52
N ALA A 73 1.15 -3.81 2.76
CA ALA A 73 1.48 -4.71 3.86
C ALA A 73 0.63 -4.36 5.08
N LEU A 74 0.11 -5.38 5.73
CA LEU A 74 -0.68 -5.24 6.94
C LEU A 74 0.19 -5.49 8.18
N PHE A 75 0.06 -4.59 9.14
CA PHE A 75 0.58 -4.73 10.46
C PHE A 75 -0.54 -5.20 11.39
N CYS A 76 -0.34 -6.37 11.99
CA CYS A 76 -1.27 -6.95 12.95
C CYS A 76 -1.10 -6.28 14.31
N GLY A 77 -2.19 -5.75 14.83
CA GLY A 77 -2.25 -5.15 16.15
C GLY A 77 -2.45 -6.13 17.30
N ALA A 78 -2.37 -7.45 17.07
CA ALA A 78 -2.68 -8.46 18.09
C ALA A 78 -1.87 -8.23 19.38
N ILE A 79 -2.52 -7.57 20.34
CA ILE A 79 -2.14 -7.63 21.74
C ILE A 79 -2.59 -9.02 22.18
N VAL A 80 -1.64 -9.95 22.26
CA VAL A 80 -1.86 -11.22 22.96
C VAL A 80 -2.30 -10.85 24.38
N LYS A 81 -3.57 -11.11 24.69
CA LYS A 81 -4.11 -10.98 26.05
C LYS A 81 -3.89 -12.27 26.81
#